data_AF-A0A831TSU6-F1
#
_entry.id   AF-A0A831TSU6-F1
#
_cell.length_a   1.000
_cell.length_b   1.000
_cell.length_c   1.000
_cell.angle_alpha   90.00
_cell.angle_beta   90.00
_cell.angle_gamma   90.00
#
_symmetry.space_group_name_H-M   'P 1'
#
loop_
_entity.id
_entity.type
_entity.pdbx_description
1 polymer ?
#
loop_
_entity_poly.entity_id
_entity_poly.type
_entity_poly.pdbx_seq_one_letter_code
_entity_poly.pdbx_strand_id
1 'polypeptide(L)'
;MNNVIITNHALEQYCTRVEVTNREELHGLLQTQLSQIERRKDDFIRLDGVWWIMVEPYTFVTCYGRSHLDLPRAIGWAARNNDRIKL
;
A
#
# COMPACT_ATOMS: atom_id res chain seq x y z
N MET A 1 3.61 -14.07 15.50
CA MET A 1 4.12 -13.12 14.50
C MET A 1 3.32 -13.31 13.24
N ASN A 2 2.73 -12.25 12.70
CA ASN A 2 2.01 -12.32 11.43
C ASN A 2 3.03 -12.29 10.29
N ASN A 3 2.92 -13.19 9.32
CA ASN A 3 3.86 -13.31 8.22
C ASN A 3 3.48 -12.29 7.13
N VAL A 4 4.31 -11.29 6.87
CA VAL A 4 4.06 -10.31 5.81
C VAL A 4 4.48 -10.90 4.47
N ILE A 5 3.54 -10.90 3.52
CA ILE A 5 3.78 -11.36 2.16
C ILE A 5 3.81 -10.14 1.25
N ILE A 6 4.90 -9.96 0.53
CA ILE A 6 5.04 -8.91 -0.50
C ILE A 6 5.02 -9.61 -1.85
N THR A 7 4.13 -9.24 -2.76
CA THR A 7 4.20 -9.79 -4.13
C THR A 7 5.38 -9.20 -4.91
N ASN A 8 5.81 -9.83 -6.01
CA ASN A 8 6.81 -9.22 -6.91
C ASN A 8 6.34 -7.86 -7.42
N HIS A 9 5.08 -7.78 -7.81
CA HIS A 9 4.47 -6.53 -8.28
C HIS A 9 4.52 -5.43 -7.22
N ALA A 10 4.20 -5.75 -5.96
CA ALA A 10 4.29 -4.80 -4.85
C ALA A 10 5.70 -4.23 -4.66
N LEU A 11 6.72 -5.10 -4.71
CA LEU A 11 8.12 -4.69 -4.60
C LEU A 11 8.53 -3.78 -5.77
N GLU A 12 8.18 -4.16 -7.01
CA GLU A 12 8.48 -3.37 -8.21
C GLU A 12 7.84 -1.97 -8.15
N GLN A 13 6.57 -1.89 -7.75
CA GLN A 13 5.88 -0.61 -7.60
C GLN A 13 6.52 0.25 -6.51
N TYR A 14 6.95 -0.34 -5.40
CA TYR A 14 7.65 0.38 -4.35
C TYR A 14 8.99 0.94 -4.86
N CYS A 15 9.80 0.11 -5.50
CA CYS A 15 11.07 0.53 -6.09
C CYS A 15 10.91 1.64 -7.15
N THR A 16 9.80 1.61 -7.89
CA THR A 16 9.52 2.60 -8.95
C THR A 16 9.00 3.92 -8.40
N ARG A 17 8.17 3.88 -7.35
CA ARG A 17 7.36 5.03 -6.89
C ARG A 17 7.83 5.64 -5.58
N VAL A 18 8.63 4.92 -4.79
CA VAL A 18 9.01 5.30 -3.43
C VAL A 18 10.52 5.42 -3.31
N GLU A 19 11.22 4.30 -3.39
CA GLU A 19 12.69 4.24 -3.25
C GLU A 19 13.19 2.83 -3.60
N VAL A 20 14.43 2.74 -4.09
CA VAL A 20 15.07 1.46 -4.40
C VAL A 20 15.46 0.75 -3.11
N THR A 21 14.96 -0.47 -2.94
CA THR A 21 15.20 -1.33 -1.76
C THR A 21 15.16 -2.80 -2.17
N ASN A 22 15.54 -3.69 -1.28
CA ASN A 22 15.34 -5.12 -1.45
C ASN A 22 14.11 -5.63 -0.67
N ARG A 23 13.75 -6.89 -0.92
CA ARG A 23 12.58 -7.54 -0.32
C ARG A 23 12.67 -7.66 1.20
N GLU A 24 13.85 -7.92 1.73
CA GLU A 24 14.07 -8.13 3.16
C GLU A 24 13.92 -6.80 3.93
N GLU A 25 14.51 -5.74 3.41
CA GLU A 25 14.37 -4.37 3.93
C GLU A 25 12.90 -3.92 3.92
N LEU A 26 12.22 -4.07 2.78
CA LEU A 26 10.81 -3.72 2.66
C LEU A 26 9.93 -4.56 3.59
N HIS A 27 10.24 -5.84 3.75
CA HIS A 27 9.53 -6.70 4.70
C HIS A 27 9.71 -6.20 6.15
N GLY A 28 10.93 -5.87 6.57
CA GLY A 28 11.19 -5.32 7.90
C GLY A 28 10.42 -4.02 8.15
N LEU A 29 10.39 -3.12 7.16
CA LEU A 29 9.64 -1.87 7.23
C LEU A 29 8.13 -2.12 7.40
N LEU A 30 7.54 -2.93 6.53
CA LEU A 30 6.10 -3.20 6.56
C LEU A 30 5.69 -3.96 7.84
N GLN A 31 6.50 -4.92 8.28
CA GLN A 31 6.26 -5.65 9.53
C GLN A 31 6.24 -4.70 10.73
N THR A 32 7.22 -3.79 10.80
CA THR A 32 7.34 -2.82 11.90
C THR A 32 6.13 -1.89 11.94
N GLN A 33 5.70 -1.38 10.79
CA GLN A 33 4.60 -0.42 10.74
C GLN A 33 3.22 -1.06 10.90
N LEU A 34 3.02 -2.29 10.39
CA LEU A 34 1.80 -3.06 10.63
C LEU A 34 1.57 -3.32 12.12
N SER A 35 2.63 -3.52 12.90
CA SER A 35 2.50 -3.72 14.35
C SER A 35 1.97 -2.49 15.09
N GLN A 36 2.00 -1.32 14.45
CA GLN A 36 1.63 -0.03 15.04
C GLN A 36 0.25 0.48 14.59
N ILE A 37 -0.40 -0.18 13.63
CA ILE A 37 -1.63 0.32 12.99
C ILE A 37 -2.81 -0.62 13.22
N GLU A 38 -3.92 -0.06 13.71
CA GLU A 38 -5.15 -0.82 13.99
C GLU A 38 -6.16 -0.87 12.84
N ARG A 39 -6.10 0.03 11.84
CA ARG A 39 -7.25 0.24 10.92
C ARG A 39 -6.88 0.24 9.43
N ARG A 40 -7.54 -0.68 8.71
CA ARG A 40 -7.62 -0.79 7.25
C ARG A 40 -8.92 -0.12 6.76
N LYS A 41 -8.92 0.45 5.55
CA LYS A 41 -10.11 1.01 4.91
C LYS A 41 -10.24 0.44 3.51
N ASP A 42 -11.27 -0.37 3.25
CA ASP A 42 -11.62 -0.89 1.92
C ASP A 42 -10.42 -1.45 1.13
N ASP A 43 -9.64 -2.33 1.77
CA ASP A 43 -8.40 -2.94 1.27
C ASP A 43 -7.14 -2.06 1.28
N PHE A 44 -7.29 -0.76 1.54
CA PHE A 44 -6.17 0.16 1.64
C PHE A 44 -5.61 0.26 3.06
N ILE A 45 -4.30 0.38 3.14
CA ILE A 45 -3.57 0.75 4.35
C ILE A 45 -2.51 1.79 4.00
N ARG A 46 -2.29 2.74 4.92
CA ARG A 46 -1.27 3.77 4.76
C ARG A 46 -0.10 3.49 5.69
N LEU A 47 1.05 3.17 5.12
CA LEU A 47 2.30 2.83 5.81
C LEU A 47 3.39 3.76 5.26
N ASP A 48 4.12 4.47 6.11
CA ASP A 48 5.17 5.43 5.75
C ASP A 48 4.72 6.51 4.76
N GLY A 49 3.47 6.94 4.87
CA GLY A 49 2.88 7.87 3.90
C GLY A 49 2.60 7.27 2.51
N VAL A 50 2.89 5.98 2.31
CA VAL A 50 2.59 5.19 1.11
C VAL A 50 1.24 4.49 1.26
N TRP A 51 0.41 4.57 0.23
CA TRP A 51 -0.82 3.80 0.15
C TRP A 51 -0.56 2.42 -0.45
N TRP A 52 -0.96 1.39 0.28
CA TRP A 52 -0.84 -0.02 -0.08
C TRP A 52 -2.20 -0.66 -0.28
N ILE A 53 -2.28 -1.58 -1.24
CA ILE A 53 -3.38 -2.55 -1.32
C ILE A 53 -2.94 -3.84 -0.63
N MET A 54 -3.75 -4.26 0.33
CA MET A 54 -3.63 -5.54 1.02
C MET A 54 -4.93 -6.30 0.77
N VAL A 55 -4.91 -7.57 0.35
CA VAL A 55 -6.13 -8.33 -0.03
C VAL A 55 -6.43 -9.50 0.91
N GLU A 56 -5.39 -10.25 1.27
CA GLU A 56 -5.39 -11.27 2.32
C GLU A 56 -4.70 -10.69 3.56
N PRO A 57 -4.87 -11.28 4.75
CA PRO A 57 -4.15 -10.84 5.93
C PRO A 57 -2.66 -10.74 5.64
N TYR A 58 -2.12 -9.52 5.71
CA TYR A 58 -0.69 -9.22 5.57
C TYR A 58 -0.10 -9.49 4.17
N THR A 59 -0.93 -9.66 3.13
CA THR A 59 -0.47 -9.82 1.73
C THR A 59 -0.57 -8.50 0.96
N PHE A 60 0.57 -7.88 0.69
CA PHE A 60 0.71 -6.65 -0.07
C PHE A 60 0.82 -6.91 -1.57
N VAL A 61 -0.14 -6.38 -2.33
CA VAL A 61 -0.26 -6.63 -3.77
C VAL A 61 0.28 -5.48 -4.61
N THR A 62 0.09 -4.24 -4.19
CA THR A 62 0.59 -3.06 -4.89
C THR A 62 0.69 -1.84 -3.98
N CYS A 63 1.37 -0.78 -4.43
CA CYS A 63 1.40 0.51 -3.77
C CYS A 63 1.36 1.67 -4.77
N TYR A 64 0.91 2.84 -4.30
CA TYR A 64 0.70 4.04 -5.14
C TYR A 64 1.69 5.17 -4.84
N GLY A 65 2.79 4.88 -4.14
CA GLY A 65 3.80 5.86 -3.77
C GLY A 65 3.39 6.74 -2.56
N ARG A 66 4.29 7.64 -2.18
CA ARG A 66 4.05 8.63 -1.11
C ARG A 66 3.11 9.71 -1.63
N SER A 67 2.00 9.96 -0.93
CA SER A 67 1.12 11.08 -1.28
C SER A 67 0.35 11.61 -0.06
N HIS A 68 -0.15 12.84 -0.19
CA HIS A 68 -1.09 13.46 0.75
C HIS A 68 -2.56 13.17 0.42
N LEU A 69 -2.83 12.54 -0.74
CA LEU A 69 -4.18 12.20 -1.18
C LEU A 69 -4.77 11.12 -0.25
N ASP A 70 -6.05 11.24 0.12
CA ASP A 70 -6.83 10.11 0.67
C ASP A 70 -7.24 9.22 -0.51
N LEU A 71 -6.40 8.25 -0.82
CA LEU A 71 -6.57 7.41 -2.00
C LEU A 71 -7.89 6.60 -1.98
N PRO A 72 -8.29 5.95 -0.87
CA PRO A 72 -9.59 5.29 -0.80
C PRO A 72 -10.75 6.24 -1.11
N ARG A 73 -10.72 7.45 -0.54
CA ARG A 73 -11.78 8.45 -0.77
C ARG A 73 -11.78 8.92 -2.22
N ALA A 74 -10.61 9.16 -2.80
CA ALA A 74 -10.48 9.59 -4.19
C ALA A 74 -11.04 8.53 -5.14
N ILE A 75 -10.61 7.28 -5.01
CA ILE A 75 -11.10 6.16 -5.83
C ILE A 75 -12.61 6.00 -5.68
N GLY A 76 -13.13 6.06 -4.44
CA GLY A 76 -14.57 5.99 -4.20
C GLY A 76 -15.35 7.15 -4.83
N TRP A 77 -14.78 8.37 -4.87
CA TRP A 77 -15.39 9.51 -5.55
C TRP A 77 -15.39 9.32 -7.07
N ALA A 78 -14.28 8.88 -7.65
CA ALA A 78 -14.15 8.66 -9.09
C ALA A 78 -15.15 7.60 -9.58
N ALA A 79 -15.27 6.48 -8.86
CA ALA A 79 -16.26 5.44 -9.16
C ALA A 79 -17.70 5.97 -9.17
N ARG A 80 -18.07 6.84 -8.21
CA ARG A 80 -19.41 7.45 -8.15
C ARG A 80 -19.69 8.45 -9.26
N ASN A 81 -18.67 9.08 -9.82
CA ASN A 81 -18.81 10.12 -10.85
C ASN A 81 -18.45 9.62 -12.26
N ASN A 82 -18.22 8.31 -12.43
CA ASN A 82 -17.72 7.72 -13.68
C ASN A 82 -16.44 8.40 -14.20
N ASP A 83 -15.56 8.77 -13.26
CA ASP A 83 -14.28 9.42 -13.53
C ASP A 83 -13.11 8.43 -13.38
N ARG A 84 -11.95 8.76 -13.95
CA ARG A 84 -10.73 7.93 -13.90
C ARG A 84 -9.60 8.71 -13.25
N ILE A 85 -9.04 8.16 -12.18
CA ILE A 85 -7.83 8.72 -11.55
C ILE A 85 -6.61 8.15 -12.26
N LYS A 86 -5.70 9.03 -12.68
CA LYS A 86 -4.38 8.66 -13.17
C LYS A 86 -3.38 8.73 -12.01
N LEU A 87 -2.92 7.57 -11.54
CA LEU A 87 -2.06 7.36 -10.38
C LEU A 87 -0.70 6.77 -10.75
#